data_AF-A0A7C0ZYP4-F1
#
_entry.id   AF-A0A7C0ZYP4-F1
#
_cell.length_a   1.000
_cell.length_b   1.000
_cell.length_c   1.000
_cell.angle_alpha   90.00
_cell.angle_beta   90.00
_cell.angle_gamma   90.00
#
_symmetry.space_group_name_H-M   'P 1'
#
loop_
_entity.id
_entity.type
_entity.pdbx_description
1 polymer ?
#
loop_
_entity_poly.entity_id
_entity_poly.type
_entity_poly.pdbx_seq_one_letter_code
_entity_poly.pdbx_strand_id
1 'polypeptide(L)' 'IRSYTLQPYQLIKDHRTGIETGNVNAVLDGNIDDFIKGYLMRKKERKQ' A
#
# COMPACT_ATOMS: atom_id res chain seq x y z
N ILE A 1 -8.54 -2.85 -2.30
CA ILE A 1 -8.53 -1.61 -3.11
C ILE A 1 -7.52 -0.65 -2.49
N ARG A 2 -6.82 0.14 -3.30
CA ARG A 2 -5.80 1.10 -2.84
C ARG A 2 -6.18 2.50 -3.35
N SER A 3 -6.04 3.51 -2.51
CA SER A 3 -6.29 4.91 -2.85
C SER A 3 -4.96 5.62 -3.09
N TYR A 4 -4.90 6.44 -4.14
CA TYR A 4 -3.76 7.28 -4.51
C TYR A 4 -4.23 8.73 -4.53
N THR A 5 -3.77 9.53 -3.58
CA THR A 5 -3.99 10.97 -3.53
C THR A 5 -2.68 11.65 -3.92
N LEU A 6 -2.69 12.38 -5.02
CA LEU A 6 -1.47 13.02 -5.56
C LEU A 6 -1.40 14.52 -5.23
N GLN A 7 -2.55 15.15 -4.99
CA GLN A 7 -2.68 16.58 -4.67
C GLN A 7 -3.88 16.81 -3.72
N PRO A 8 -3.81 17.81 -2.83
CA PRO A 8 -2.68 18.72 -2.57
C PRO A 8 -1.55 18.09 -1.75
N TYR A 9 -1.79 16.91 -1.18
CA TYR A 9 -0.81 16.09 -0.48
C TYR A 9 -0.65 14.75 -1.19
N GLN A 10 0.54 14.18 -1.06
CA GLN A 10 0.91 12.90 -1.64
C GLN A 10 0.71 11.79 -0.60
N LEU A 11 -0.22 10.88 -0.86
CA LEU A 11 -0.53 9.77 0.02
C LEU A 11 -1.05 8.57 -0.76
N ILE A 12 -0.52 7.39 -0.44
CA ILE A 12 -1.03 6.11 -0.92
C ILE A 12 -1.49 5.32 0.28
N LYS A 13 -2.70 4.76 0.22
CA LYS A 13 -3.29 3.95 1.30
C LYS A 13 -3.89 2.66 0.75
N ASP A 14 -3.39 1.52 1.20
CA ASP A 14 -3.97 0.20 0.87
C ASP A 14 -4.98 -0.21 1.94
N HIS A 15 -6.26 -0.09 1.62
CA HIS A 15 -7.36 -0.41 2.55
C HIS A 15 -7.44 -1.89 2.93
N ARG A 16 -6.78 -2.77 2.18
CA ARG A 16 -6.77 -4.20 2.49
C ARG A 16 -5.78 -4.56 3.57
N THR A 17 -4.72 -3.77 3.74
CA THR A 17 -3.61 -4.08 4.66
C THR A 17 -3.44 -3.02 5.73
N GLY A 18 -3.93 -1.80 5.50
CA GLY A 18 -3.73 -0.64 6.37
C GLY A 18 -2.41 0.09 6.11
N ILE A 19 -1.58 -0.40 5.18
CA ILE A 19 -0.29 0.21 4.83
C ILE A 19 -0.54 1.53 4.11
N GLU A 20 0.17 2.57 4.55
CA GLU A 20 0.18 3.88 3.90
C GLU A 20 1.59 4.44 3.77
N THR A 21 1.81 5.24 2.72
CA THR A 21 3.09 5.92 2.47
C THR A 21 2.87 7.26 1.81
N GLY A 22 3.65 8.26 2.24
CA GLY A 22 3.71 9.58 1.62
C GLY A 22 4.68 9.65 0.43
N ASN A 23 5.58 8.66 0.28
CA ASN A 23 6.52 8.63 -0.84
C ASN A 23 5.86 8.04 -2.08
N VAL A 24 4.95 8.82 -2.68
CA VAL A 24 4.18 8.43 -3.86
C VAL A 24 5.09 8.09 -5.03
N ASN A 25 6.12 8.91 -5.28
CA ASN A 25 6.99 8.77 -6.45
C ASN A 25 7.69 7.41 -6.46
N ALA A 26 8.27 6.98 -5.33
CA ALA A 26 8.91 5.66 -5.25
C ALA A 26 7.94 4.51 -5.59
N VAL A 27 6.67 4.63 -5.19
CA VAL A 27 5.66 3.61 -5.49
C VAL A 27 5.28 3.62 -6.98
N LEU A 28 5.22 4.81 -7.60
CA LEU A 28 5.02 4.94 -9.05
C LEU A 28 6.23 4.42 -9.85
N ASP A 29 7.44 4.54 -9.29
CA ASP A 29 8.68 3.97 -9.84
C ASP A 29 8.81 2.45 -9.61
N GLY A 30 7.81 1.81 -9.00
CA GLY A 30 7.73 0.35 -8.86
C GLY A 30 8.07 -0.19 -7.46
N ASN A 31 8.33 0.66 -6.47
CA ASN A 31 8.55 0.23 -5.08
C ASN A 31 7.22 -0.18 -4.40
N ILE A 32 6.66 -1.33 -4.82
CA ILE A 32 5.37 -1.87 -4.36
C ILE A 32 5.49 -3.07 -3.42
N ASP A 33 6.72 -3.48 -3.10
CA ASP A 33 7.01 -4.71 -2.35
C ASP A 33 6.33 -4.75 -0.98
N ASP A 34 6.34 -3.63 -0.26
CA ASP A 34 5.72 -3.54 1.07
C ASP A 34 4.21 -3.81 1.02
N PHE A 35 3.55 -3.36 -0.05
CA PHE A 35 2.14 -3.64 -0.23
C PHE A 35 1.86 -5.11 -0.61
N ILE A 36 2.74 -5.72 -1.41
CA ILE A 36 2.62 -7.13 -1.78
C ILE A 36 2.80 -7.99 -0.52
N LYS A 37 3.87 -7.77 0.23
CA LYS A 37 4.17 -8.45 1.49
C LYS A 37 3.03 -8.28 2.49
N GLY A 38 2.56 -7.05 2.68
CA GLY A 38 1.44 -6.77 3.58
C GLY A 38 0.16 -7.53 3.21
N TYR A 39 -0.14 -7.65 1.92
CA TYR A 39 -1.32 -8.40 1.47
C TYR A 39 -1.17 -9.90 1.72
N LEU A 40 0.01 -10.46 1.45
CA LEU A 40 0.30 -11.88 1.67
C LEU A 40 0.27 -12.24 3.15
N MET A 41 0.85 -11.40 4.03
CA MET A 41 0.82 -11.60 5.48
C MET A 41 -0.62 -11.57 6.02
N ARG A 42 -1.40 -10.54 5.67
CA ARG A 42 -2.80 -10.46 6.11
C ARG A 42 -3.66 -11.60 5.56
N LYS A 43 -3.39 -12.09 4.35
CA LYS A 43 -4.06 -13.27 3.80
C LYS A 43 -3.69 -14.56 4.56
N LYS A 44 -2.45 -14.68 5.03
CA LYS A 44 -2.00 -15.80 5.86
C LYS A 44 -2.70 -15.80 7.22
N GLU A 45 -2.81 -14.64 7.86
CA GLU A 45 -3.51 -14.48 9.15
C GLU A 45 -4.99 -14.86 9.05
N ARG A 46 -5.69 -14.46 7.98
CA ARG A 46 -7.11 -14.79 7.77
C ARG A 46 -7.41 -16.27 7.49
N LYS A 47 -6.37 -17.09 7.27
CA LYS A 47 -6.51 -18.52 6.97
C LYS A 47 -6.22 -19.43 8.18
N GLN A 48 -5.85 -18.85 9.32
CA GLN A 48 -5.80 -19.52 10.62
C GLN A 48 -7.09 -19.27 11.38
#